data_AF-A0A814RU92-F1
#
_entry.id   AF-A0A814RU92-F1
#
_cell.length_a   1.000
_cell.length_b   1.000
_cell.length_c   1.000
_cell.angle_alpha   90.00
_cell.angle_beta   90.00
_cell.angle_gamma   90.00
#
_symmetry.space_group_name_H-M   'P 1'
#
loop_
_entity.id
_entity.type
_entity.pdbx_description
1 polymer ?
#
loop_
_entity_poly.entity_id
_entity_poly.type
_entity_poly.pdbx_seq_one_letter_code
_entity_poly.pdbx_strand_id
1 'polypeptide(L)'
;MCYTVHLVTITSYYPLDIKKSPNVLKQIECRNLSAVNMLRINSLIDKIDLKQIRNFDDINAKWMFLKSEITKIIDKVAPNRKISKKNNNQFPCYDDDLIRLKHQKNAAYKSFTRTQSNEDKEIYEYFNNSFKSYNDE
;
A
#
# COMPACT_ATOMS: atom_id res chain seq x y z
N MET A 1 -40.55 40.90 40.11
CA MET A 1 -40.19 39.57 39.58
C MET A 1 -40.28 39.59 38.06
N CYS A 2 -39.16 39.74 37.38
CA CYS A 2 -39.00 39.40 35.96
C CYS A 2 -37.56 38.89 35.82
N TYR A 3 -37.42 37.60 35.53
CA TYR A 3 -36.12 36.94 35.41
C TYR A 3 -35.53 37.26 34.05
N THR A 4 -34.29 37.75 34.08
CA THR A 4 -33.36 37.81 32.95
C THR A 4 -33.00 36.39 32.54
N VAL A 5 -33.25 36.00 31.28
CA VAL A 5 -32.68 34.78 30.70
C VAL A 5 -31.62 35.20 29.70
N HIS A 6 -30.37 35.23 30.17
CA HIS A 6 -29.21 35.26 29.30
C HIS A 6 -29.07 33.90 28.63
N LEU A 7 -29.37 33.81 27.34
CA LEU A 7 -28.94 32.70 26.51
C LEU A 7 -27.43 32.80 26.32
N VAL A 8 -26.68 32.02 27.10
CA VAL A 8 -25.25 31.81 26.90
C VAL A 8 -25.10 30.80 25.76
N THR A 9 -24.80 31.29 24.57
CA THR A 9 -24.33 30.45 23.46
C THR A 9 -22.88 30.05 23.71
N ILE A 10 -22.64 28.83 24.19
CA ILE A 10 -21.31 28.23 24.21
C ILE A 10 -21.07 27.56 22.86
N THR A 11 -20.59 28.32 21.88
CA THR A 11 -19.94 27.77 20.68
C THR A 11 -18.45 27.56 20.97
N SER A 12 -18.09 26.49 21.68
CA SER A 12 -16.69 26.05 21.72
C SER A 12 -16.41 25.14 20.52
N TYR A 13 -16.20 25.73 19.35
CA TYR A 13 -15.47 25.06 18.28
C TYR A 13 -14.00 25.02 18.72
N TYR A 14 -13.58 23.91 19.31
CA TYR A 14 -12.15 23.60 19.39
C TYR A 14 -11.72 23.14 17.99
N PRO A 15 -10.89 23.90 17.26
CA PRO A 15 -10.17 23.31 16.15
C PRO A 15 -9.24 22.26 16.75
N LEU A 16 -9.53 20.99 16.49
CA LEU A 16 -8.54 19.94 16.67
C LEU A 16 -7.38 20.29 15.73
N ASP A 17 -6.35 20.93 16.28
CA ASP A 17 -5.05 21.09 15.64
C ASP A 17 -4.43 19.70 15.48
N ILE A 18 -4.91 18.96 14.47
CA ILE A 18 -4.26 17.77 13.95
C ILE A 18 -2.98 18.30 13.31
N LYS A 19 -1.91 18.35 14.10
CA LYS A 19 -0.55 18.52 13.59
C LYS A 19 -0.36 17.45 12.52
N LYS A 20 -0.40 17.84 11.24
CA LYS A 20 -0.02 16.96 10.13
C LYS A 20 1.35 16.45 10.48
N SER A 21 1.48 15.15 10.67
CA SER A 21 2.79 14.53 10.87
C SER A 21 3.70 15.00 9.74
N PRO A 22 4.99 15.28 10.02
CA PRO A 22 5.92 15.61 8.95
C PRO A 22 5.78 14.55 7.88
N ASN A 23 5.56 15.00 6.65
CA ASN A 23 5.27 14.17 5.51
C ASN A 23 6.54 13.42 5.10
N VAL A 24 6.98 12.49 5.96
CA VAL A 24 8.13 11.64 5.72
C VAL A 24 7.64 10.56 4.77
N LEU A 25 7.90 10.78 3.48
CA LEU A 25 7.65 9.78 2.45
C LEU A 25 8.36 8.49 2.87
N LYS A 26 7.58 7.44 3.17
CA LYS A 26 8.13 6.13 3.46
C LYS A 26 8.85 5.63 2.21
N GLN A 27 10.18 5.56 2.29
CA GLN A 27 11.00 4.96 1.24
C GLN A 27 11.00 3.45 1.42
N ILE A 28 10.82 2.72 0.32
CA ILE A 28 10.92 1.26 0.29
C ILE A 28 11.99 0.90 -0.72
N GLU A 29 12.83 -0.05 -0.35
CA GLU A 29 13.75 -0.71 -1.27
C GLU A 29 13.01 -1.87 -1.95
N CYS A 30 12.91 -1.82 -3.27
CA CYS A 30 12.29 -2.89 -4.03
C CYS A 30 12.93 -3.06 -5.40
N ARG A 31 12.65 -4.22 -6.01
CA ARG A 31 13.06 -4.58 -7.36
C ARG A 31 11.82 -4.63 -8.25
N ASN A 32 11.97 -4.19 -9.50
CA ASN A 32 10.91 -4.36 -10.49
C ASN A 32 10.97 -5.79 -11.05
N LEU A 33 10.17 -6.69 -10.49
CA LEU A 33 10.03 -8.08 -10.95
C LEU A 33 8.78 -8.25 -11.82
N SER A 34 8.57 -7.37 -12.79
CA SER A 34 7.51 -7.54 -13.78
C SER A 34 7.67 -8.87 -14.55
N ALA A 35 6.60 -9.38 -15.14
CA ALA A 35 6.63 -10.62 -15.92
C ALA A 35 7.73 -10.62 -17.01
N VAL A 36 7.93 -9.48 -17.69
CA VAL A 36 8.98 -9.30 -18.69
C VAL A 36 10.38 -9.42 -18.07
N ASN A 37 10.60 -8.80 -16.91
CA ASN A 37 11.88 -8.89 -16.20
C ASN A 37 12.14 -10.31 -15.68
N MET A 38 11.10 -11.00 -15.20
CA MET A 38 11.20 -12.39 -14.75
C MET A 38 11.55 -13.34 -15.90
N LEU A 39 10.91 -13.21 -17.07
CA LEU A 39 11.26 -13.99 -18.26
C LEU A 39 12.71 -13.75 -18.68
N ARG A 40 13.17 -12.50 -18.61
CA ARG A 40 14.55 -12.15 -18.95
C ARG A 40 15.56 -12.71 -17.94
N ILE A 41 15.22 -12.71 -16.65
CA ILE A 41 16.04 -13.35 -15.59
C ILE A 41 16.17 -14.84 -15.87
N ASN A 42 15.05 -15.54 -16.12
CA ASN A 42 15.06 -16.98 -16.42
C ASN A 42 15.96 -17.30 -17.62
N SER A 43 15.79 -16.57 -18.73
CA SER A 43 16.62 -16.76 -19.94
C SER A 43 18.12 -16.54 -19.69
N LEU A 44 18.50 -15.69 -18.74
CA LEU A 44 19.90 -15.48 -18.36
C LEU A 44 20.40 -16.55 -17.40
N ILE A 45 19.56 -17.06 -16.50
CA ILE A 45 19.91 -18.17 -15.60
C ILE A 45 20.19 -19.44 -16.41
N ASP A 46 19.40 -19.71 -17.44
CA ASP A 46 19.60 -20.87 -18.33
C ASP A 46 20.93 -20.84 -19.09
N LYS A 47 21.57 -19.66 -19.18
CA LYS A 47 22.86 -19.45 -19.85
C LYS A 47 24.05 -19.50 -18.89
N ILE A 48 23.85 -19.72 -17.59
CA ILE A 48 24.94 -19.85 -16.62
C ILE A 48 25.77 -21.10 -16.96
N ASP A 49 27.08 -20.92 -17.07
CA ASP A 49 28.00 -22.05 -17.25
C ASP A 49 28.23 -22.77 -15.92
N LEU A 50 27.35 -23.73 -15.62
CA LEU A 50 27.42 -24.55 -14.41
C LEU A 50 28.64 -25.49 -14.39
N LYS A 51 29.40 -25.63 -15.49
CA LYS A 51 30.62 -26.45 -15.49
C LYS A 51 31.67 -25.88 -14.54
N GLN A 52 31.67 -24.56 -14.33
CA GLN A 52 32.58 -23.88 -13.40
C GLN A 52 32.40 -24.30 -11.93
N ILE A 53 31.23 -24.86 -11.57
CA ILE A 53 30.96 -25.39 -10.23
C ILE A 53 31.90 -26.55 -9.88
N ARG A 54 32.41 -27.27 -10.89
CA ARG A 54 33.36 -28.39 -10.70
C ARG A 54 34.74 -27.92 -10.22
N ASN A 55 35.05 -26.62 -10.36
CA ASN A 55 36.33 -26.05 -9.94
C ASN A 55 36.40 -25.78 -8.42
N PHE A 56 35.30 -25.97 -7.71
CA PHE A 56 35.23 -25.79 -6.26
C PHE A 56 35.16 -27.15 -5.57
N ASP A 57 35.98 -27.36 -4.55
CA ASP A 57 35.97 -28.61 -3.78
C ASP A 57 34.96 -28.56 -2.61
N ASP A 58 34.75 -27.37 -2.04
CA ASP A 58 33.83 -27.15 -0.92
C ASP A 58 32.38 -26.90 -1.38
N ILE A 59 31.43 -27.49 -0.65
CA ILE A 59 29.99 -27.34 -0.90
C ILE A 59 29.55 -25.89 -0.67
N ASN A 60 30.07 -25.20 0.35
CA ASN A 60 29.68 -23.81 0.59
C ASN A 60 30.20 -22.90 -0.53
N ALA A 61 31.41 -23.14 -1.02
CA ALA A 61 31.96 -22.43 -2.17
C ALA A 61 31.09 -22.59 -3.43
N LYS A 62 30.59 -23.81 -3.71
CA LYS A 62 29.65 -24.06 -4.82
C LYS A 62 28.35 -23.27 -4.69
N TRP A 63 27.76 -23.26 -3.49
CA TRP A 63 26.54 -22.49 -3.23
C TRP A 63 26.76 -20.99 -3.34
N MET A 64 27.91 -20.49 -2.86
CA MET A 64 28.29 -19.08 -2.97
C MET A 64 28.48 -18.66 -4.43
N PHE A 65 29.09 -19.50 -5.26
CA PHE A 65 29.20 -19.26 -6.70
C PHE A 65 27.81 -19.12 -7.34
N LEU A 66 26.93 -20.10 -7.13
CA LEU A 66 25.58 -20.09 -7.71
C LEU A 66 24.78 -18.86 -7.26
N LYS A 67 24.81 -18.57 -5.96
CA LYS A 67 24.15 -17.39 -5.38
C LYS A 67 24.71 -16.10 -5.98
N SER A 68 26.02 -16.00 -6.15
CA SER A 68 26.67 -14.84 -6.76
C SER A 68 26.20 -14.62 -8.20
N GLU A 69 26.20 -15.67 -9.03
CA GLU A 69 25.80 -15.57 -10.43
C GLU A 69 24.32 -15.19 -10.57
N ILE A 70 23.43 -15.82 -9.80
CA ILE A 70 22.00 -15.47 -9.79
C ILE A 70 21.81 -14.03 -9.33
N THR A 71 22.50 -13.60 -8.26
CA THR A 71 22.39 -12.23 -7.75
C THR A 71 22.85 -11.21 -8.78
N LYS A 72 23.98 -11.46 -9.48
CA LYS A 72 24.46 -10.61 -10.58
C LYS A 72 23.44 -10.47 -11.71
N ILE A 73 22.79 -11.56 -12.10
CA ILE A 73 21.75 -11.54 -13.13
C ILE A 73 20.56 -10.70 -12.67
N ILE A 74 20.09 -10.91 -11.44
CA ILE A 74 18.98 -10.17 -10.86
C ILE A 74 19.33 -8.68 -10.77
N ASP A 75 20.53 -8.33 -10.29
CA ASP A 75 20.99 -6.93 -10.21
C ASP A 75 21.09 -6.26 -11.58
N LYS A 76 21.49 -7.01 -12.61
CA LYS A 76 21.58 -6.53 -13.99
C LYS A 76 20.22 -6.25 -14.61
N VAL A 77 19.22 -7.10 -14.37
CA VAL A 77 17.87 -6.99 -14.97
C VAL A 77 16.94 -6.11 -14.14
N ALA A 78 16.95 -6.30 -12.82
CA ALA A 78 16.05 -5.66 -11.86
C ALA A 78 16.88 -5.12 -10.68
N PRO A 79 17.63 -4.01 -10.89
CA PRO A 79 18.44 -3.42 -9.83
C PRO A 79 17.56 -2.98 -8.67
N ASN A 80 18.10 -3.07 -7.45
CA ASN A 80 17.40 -2.59 -6.26
C ASN A 80 17.25 -1.06 -6.34
N ARG A 81 16.02 -0.56 -6.18
CA ARG A 81 15.70 0.87 -6.26
C ARG A 81 14.97 1.31 -5.00
N LYS A 82 15.31 2.52 -4.53
CA LYS A 82 14.54 3.21 -3.50
C LYS A 82 13.37 3.91 -4.16
N ILE A 83 12.16 3.46 -3.85
CA ILE A 83 10.93 4.09 -4.31
C ILE A 83 10.30 4.82 -3.13
N SER A 84 10.09 6.12 -3.28
CA SER A 84 9.30 6.91 -2.34
C SER A 84 7.82 6.59 -2.57
N LYS A 85 7.14 6.06 -1.55
CA LYS A 85 5.69 5.95 -1.62
C LYS A 85 5.10 7.35 -1.67
N LYS A 86 4.46 7.71 -2.79
CA LYS A 86 3.54 8.85 -2.80
C LYS A 86 2.47 8.56 -1.75
N ASN A 87 2.18 9.52 -0.87
CA ASN A 87 1.19 9.37 0.20
C ASN A 87 -0.20 8.92 -0.26
N ASN A 88 -0.50 9.01 -1.55
CA ASN A 88 -1.78 8.58 -2.09
C ASN A 88 -1.94 7.06 -2.10
N ASN A 89 -0.85 6.29 -2.02
CA ASN A 89 -0.93 4.83 -1.92
C ASN A 89 -0.61 4.36 -0.49
N GLN A 90 -1.52 4.67 0.44
CA GLN A 90 -1.40 4.22 1.84
C GLN A 90 -1.56 2.69 1.98
N PHE A 91 -2.09 1.99 0.97
CA PHE A 91 -2.42 0.56 1.03
C PHE A 91 -1.85 -0.17 -0.20
N PRO A 92 -0.59 -0.66 -0.14
CA PRO A 92 0.07 -1.32 -1.28
C PRO A 92 -0.61 -2.60 -1.75
N CYS A 93 -1.44 -3.19 -0.89
CA CYS A 93 -2.21 -4.40 -1.13
C CYS A 93 -3.63 -4.13 -1.62
N TYR A 94 -4.06 -2.86 -1.70
CA TYR A 94 -5.38 -2.53 -2.23
C TYR A 94 -5.23 -2.20 -3.70
N ASP A 95 -6.03 -2.86 -4.52
CA ASP A 95 -6.22 -2.46 -5.90
C ASP A 95 -7.01 -1.14 -5.99
N ASP A 96 -7.05 -0.58 -7.20
CA ASP A 96 -7.72 0.70 -7.46
C ASP A 96 -9.23 0.63 -7.15
N ASP A 97 -9.85 -0.56 -7.28
CA ASP A 97 -11.26 -0.79 -7.02
C ASP A 97 -11.59 -0.78 -5.52
N LEU A 98 -10.78 -1.44 -4.69
CA LEU A 98 -10.92 -1.44 -3.23
C LEU A 98 -10.63 -0.05 -2.65
N ILE A 99 -9.70 0.70 -3.25
CA ILE A 99 -9.46 2.11 -2.93
C ILE A 99 -10.71 2.94 -3.24
N ARG A 100 -11.32 2.77 -4.42
CA ARG A 100 -12.55 3.47 -4.80
C ARG A 100 -13.71 3.16 -3.86
N LEU A 101 -13.93 1.89 -3.53
CA LEU A 101 -14.96 1.45 -2.59
C LEU A 101 -14.77 2.06 -1.20
N LYS A 102 -13.52 2.12 -0.71
CA LYS A 102 -13.20 2.80 0.55
C LYS A 102 -13.58 4.27 0.52
N HIS A 103 -13.28 4.96 -0.57
CA HIS A 103 -13.63 6.37 -0.74
C HIS A 103 -15.15 6.59 -0.75
N GLN A 104 -15.89 5.76 -1.48
CA GLN A 104 -17.36 5.81 -1.56
C GLN A 104 -18.00 5.52 -0.20
N LYS A 105 -17.55 4.49 0.51
CA LYS A 105 -17.99 4.19 1.88
C LYS A 105 -17.77 5.37 2.82
N ASN A 106 -16.59 5.98 2.79
CA ASN A 106 -16.26 7.12 3.65
C ASN A 106 -17.09 8.37 3.28
N ALA A 107 -17.38 8.58 2.00
CA ALA A 107 -18.24 9.67 1.56
C ALA A 107 -19.69 9.46 2.03
N ALA A 108 -20.23 8.25 1.87
CA ALA A 108 -21.57 7.90 2.34
C ALA A 108 -21.69 8.02 3.86
N TYR A 109 -20.68 7.58 4.62
CA TYR A 109 -20.64 7.76 6.07
C TYR A 109 -20.68 9.24 6.49
N LYS A 110 -19.93 10.10 5.78
CA LYS A 110 -19.97 11.56 6.01
C LYS A 110 -21.33 12.17 5.69
N SER A 111 -21.99 11.71 4.62
CA SER A 111 -23.35 12.14 4.30
C SER A 111 -24.32 11.72 5.40
N PHE A 112 -24.33 10.44 5.77
CA PHE A 112 -25.19 9.91 6.83
C PHE A 112 -25.00 10.61 8.17
N THR A 113 -23.74 10.85 8.58
CA THR A 113 -23.47 11.57 9.84
C THR A 113 -23.93 13.02 9.83
N ARG A 114 -24.05 13.64 8.64
CA ARG A 114 -24.54 15.01 8.48
C ARG A 114 -26.07 15.09 8.42
N THR A 115 -26.72 14.18 7.70
CA THR A 115 -28.16 14.23 7.41
C THR A 115 -28.99 13.37 8.36
N GLN A 116 -28.39 12.30 8.90
CA GLN A 116 -29.05 11.23 9.67
C GLN A 116 -30.28 10.63 8.96
N SER A 117 -30.31 10.70 7.62
CA SER A 117 -31.40 10.13 6.83
C SER A 117 -31.26 8.60 6.72
N ASN A 118 -32.39 7.91 6.62
CA ASN A 118 -32.39 6.46 6.37
C ASN A 118 -31.84 6.13 4.97
N GLU A 119 -32.07 7.00 3.99
CA GLU A 119 -31.55 6.83 2.62
C GLU A 119 -30.01 6.84 2.61
N ASP A 120 -29.38 7.79 3.30
CA ASP A 120 -27.92 7.84 3.41
C ASP A 120 -27.36 6.67 4.22
N LYS A 121 -28.13 6.15 5.17
CA LYS A 121 -27.77 4.94 5.94
C LYS A 121 -27.73 3.71 5.04
N GLU A 122 -28.74 3.50 4.21
CA GLU A 122 -28.80 2.38 3.25
C GLU A 122 -27.62 2.44 2.26
N ILE A 123 -27.31 3.64 1.75
CA ILE A 123 -26.17 3.86 0.86
C ILE A 123 -24.84 3.54 1.56
N TYR A 124 -24.68 3.95 2.82
CA TYR A 124 -23.49 3.60 3.60
C TYR A 124 -23.37 2.09 3.84
N GLU A 125 -24.47 1.43 4.22
CA GLU A 125 -24.48 -0.02 4.45
C GLU A 125 -24.15 -0.80 3.19
N TYR A 126 -24.67 -0.38 2.03
CA TYR A 126 -24.33 -0.94 0.73
C TYR A 126 -22.81 -0.91 0.48
N PHE A 127 -22.19 0.28 0.52
CA PHE A 127 -20.74 0.40 0.28
C PHE A 127 -19.89 -0.30 1.35
N ASN A 128 -20.37 -0.36 2.60
CA ASN A 128 -19.68 -1.08 3.67
C ASN A 128 -19.69 -2.60 3.44
N ASN A 129 -20.81 -3.15 2.97
CA ASN A 129 -20.93 -4.57 2.66
C ASN A 129 -20.11 -4.94 1.41
N SER A 130 -20.17 -4.12 0.35
CA SER A 130 -19.34 -4.32 -0.84
C SER A 130 -17.85 -4.25 -0.52
N PHE A 131 -17.42 -3.33 0.34
CA PHE A 131 -16.03 -3.23 0.77
C PHE A 131 -15.56 -4.45 1.56
N LYS A 132 -16.41 -5.01 2.44
CA LYS A 132 -16.08 -6.24 3.18
C LYS A 132 -15.98 -7.44 2.25
N SER A 133 -17.00 -7.65 1.41
CA SER A 133 -17.03 -8.78 0.46
C SER A 133 -15.80 -8.80 -0.43
N TYR A 134 -15.40 -7.65 -0.97
CA TYR A 134 -14.27 -7.56 -1.89
C TYR A 134 -12.90 -7.67 -1.19
N ASN A 135 -12.83 -7.38 0.10
CA ASN A 135 -11.59 -7.50 0.89
C ASN A 135 -11.38 -8.91 1.46
N ASP A 136 -12.45 -9.71 1.56
CA ASP A 136 -12.43 -11.07 2.10
C ASP A 136 -12.32 -12.16 0.99
N GLU A 137 -12.33 -11.76 -0.29
CA GLU A 137 -11.96 -12.59 -1.46
C GLU A 137 -10.44 -12.76 -1.61
#